data_AF-A0AAV2K6T9-F1
#
_entry.id   AF-A0AAV2K6T9-F1
#
_cell.length_a   1.000
_cell.length_b   1.000
_cell.length_c   1.000
_cell.angle_alpha   90.00
_cell.angle_beta   90.00
_cell.angle_gamma   90.00
#
_symmetry.space_group_name_H-M   'P 1'
#
loop_
_entity.id
_entity.type
_entity.pdbx_description
1 polymer ?
#
loop_
_entity_poly.entity_id
_entity_poly.type
_entity_poly.pdbx_seq_one_letter_code
_entity_poly.pdbx_strand_id
1 'polypeptide(L)'
;MTDLLIPGLISPSAAETRKCICHKTPGCACVLCAQMRPLEAKRLLKAVIALELAGVFGAYGLFTWMNNSRDFRSKVNTRFPRVLEAYYLSNEYAGVYGIRERDQEAWSQQD
;
A
#
# COMPACT_ATOMS: atom_id res chain seq x y z
N MET A 1 -62.88 -26.30 -7.28
CA MET A 1 -61.87 -27.31 -7.69
C MET A 1 -60.56 -26.56 -7.81
N THR A 2 -59.83 -26.47 -6.68
CA THR A 2 -58.42 -26.05 -6.49
C THR A 2 -58.02 -24.68 -7.09
N ASP A 3 -57.94 -23.57 -6.34
CA ASP A 3 -57.00 -23.26 -5.24
C ASP A 3 -55.58 -23.77 -5.43
N LEU A 4 -54.67 -22.84 -5.76
CA LEU A 4 -53.22 -22.76 -5.43
C LEU A 4 -52.77 -21.36 -5.88
N LEU A 5 -52.81 -20.30 -5.04
CA LEU A 5 -51.83 -19.98 -4.00
C LEU A 5 -50.37 -20.24 -4.45
N ILE A 6 -49.63 -19.17 -4.77
CA ILE A 6 -48.43 -18.72 -4.04
C ILE A 6 -47.81 -17.49 -4.74
N PRO A 7 -47.73 -16.33 -4.07
CA PRO A 7 -46.72 -15.30 -4.33
C PRO A 7 -45.47 -15.60 -3.49
N GLY A 8 -44.28 -15.64 -4.08
CA GLY A 8 -43.08 -15.82 -3.28
C GLY A 8 -41.78 -16.02 -4.06
N LEU A 9 -40.83 -15.11 -3.78
CA LEU A 9 -39.38 -15.32 -3.83
C LEU A 9 -38.71 -15.28 -5.20
N ILE A 10 -38.47 -14.04 -5.65
CA ILE A 10 -37.18 -13.71 -6.27
C ILE A 10 -36.10 -13.95 -5.20
N SER A 11 -35.42 -15.09 -5.29
CA SER A 11 -34.17 -15.36 -4.58
C SER A 11 -33.05 -15.40 -5.61
N PRO A 12 -32.01 -14.56 -5.52
CA PRO A 12 -30.80 -14.74 -6.29
C PRO A 12 -29.96 -15.81 -5.58
N SER A 13 -30.35 -17.08 -5.72
CA SER A 13 -29.51 -18.22 -5.36
C SER A 13 -28.46 -18.38 -6.47
N ALA A 14 -27.28 -17.80 -6.31
CA ALA A 14 -26.14 -18.49 -5.70
C ALA A 14 -25.70 -19.72 -6.51
N ALA A 15 -24.47 -19.62 -7.02
CA ALA A 15 -23.61 -20.73 -7.44
C ALA A 15 -23.89 -21.40 -8.78
N GLU A 16 -23.86 -20.64 -9.88
CA GLU A 16 -23.41 -21.23 -11.15
C GLU A 16 -21.89 -21.44 -11.08
N THR A 17 -21.54 -22.61 -10.57
CA THR A 17 -20.18 -23.12 -10.44
C THR A 17 -19.64 -23.32 -11.85
N ARG A 18 -18.72 -22.45 -12.28
CA ARG A 18 -17.87 -22.73 -13.43
C ARG A 18 -17.15 -24.05 -13.15
N LYS A 19 -17.61 -25.09 -13.84
CA LYS A 19 -17.07 -26.45 -13.83
C LYS A 19 -15.62 -26.37 -14.28
N CYS A 20 -14.67 -26.55 -13.36
CA CYS A 20 -13.28 -26.77 -13.75
C CYS A 20 -13.23 -28.06 -14.57
N ILE A 21 -12.90 -27.93 -15.85
CA ILE A 21 -12.61 -29.06 -16.72
C ILE A 21 -11.24 -29.60 -16.28
N CYS A 22 -11.22 -30.51 -15.32
CA CYS A 22 -10.02 -31.31 -15.06
C CYS A 22 -10.01 -32.46 -16.07
N HIS A 23 -9.20 -32.33 -17.12
CA HIS A 23 -8.88 -33.46 -17.99
C HIS A 23 -8.15 -34.52 -17.15
N LYS A 24 -8.75 -35.71 -17.06
CA LYS A 24 -8.21 -36.88 -16.36
C LYS A 24 -7.09 -37.49 -17.21
N THR A 25 -5.89 -36.90 -17.15
CA THR A 25 -4.66 -37.54 -17.65
C THR A 25 -3.79 -37.96 -16.47
N PRO A 26 -3.44 -39.25 -16.33
CA PRO A 26 -2.57 -39.72 -15.25
C PRO A 26 -1.14 -39.26 -15.54
N GLY A 27 -0.68 -38.22 -14.84
CA GLY A 27 0.72 -37.78 -14.90
C GLY A 27 0.98 -36.27 -14.81
N CYS A 28 -0.02 -35.41 -15.02
CA CYS A 28 0.16 -33.97 -14.81
C CYS A 28 -0.16 -33.60 -13.36
N ALA A 29 0.89 -33.32 -12.59
CA ALA A 29 0.79 -32.68 -11.29
C ALA A 29 -0.10 -31.43 -11.40
N CYS A 30 -1.19 -31.40 -10.62
CA CYS A 30 -2.04 -30.23 -10.47
C CYS A 30 -1.31 -29.20 -9.61
N VAL A 31 -0.29 -28.54 -10.16
CA VAL A 31 0.50 -27.52 -9.46
C VAL A 31 -0.22 -26.17 -9.40
N LEU A 32 -1.30 -25.99 -10.15
CA LEU A 32 -1.96 -24.68 -10.33
C LEU A 32 -3.46 -24.67 -9.98
N CYS A 33 -3.87 -25.35 -8.91
CA CYS A 33 -5.20 -25.15 -8.32
C CYS A 33 -5.12 -24.34 -7.02
N ALA A 34 -4.28 -23.29 -7.00
CA ALA A 34 -4.31 -22.27 -5.95
C ALA A 34 -5.55 -21.39 -6.15
N GLN A 35 -6.74 -21.97 -5.95
CA GLN A 35 -7.98 -21.21 -5.98
C GLN A 35 -8.11 -20.44 -4.67
N MET A 36 -7.42 -19.30 -4.59
CA MET A 36 -7.65 -18.33 -3.51
C MET A 36 -9.14 -18.01 -3.51
N ARG A 37 -9.81 -18.22 -2.37
CA ARG A 37 -11.24 -17.93 -2.29
C ARG A 37 -11.46 -16.45 -2.62
N PRO A 38 -12.46 -16.08 -3.42
CA PRO A 38 -12.66 -14.68 -3.84
C PRO A 38 -12.85 -13.73 -2.66
N LEU A 39 -13.24 -14.24 -1.49
CA LEU A 39 -13.33 -13.49 -0.24
C LEU A 39 -11.96 -13.22 0.39
N GLU A 40 -11.01 -14.15 0.29
CA GLU A 40 -9.65 -14.02 0.84
C GLU A 40 -8.81 -13.08 -0.02
N ALA A 41 -8.91 -13.18 -1.35
CA ALA A 41 -8.25 -12.27 -2.27
C ALA A 41 -8.68 -10.79 -2.05
N LYS A 42 -9.98 -10.55 -1.81
CA LYS A 42 -10.50 -9.21 -1.49
C LYS A 42 -9.98 -8.66 -0.16
N ARG A 43 -9.76 -9.52 0.84
CA ARG A 43 -9.18 -9.10 2.13
C ARG A 43 -7.71 -8.75 2.00
N LEU A 44 -6.94 -9.56 1.28
CA LEU A 44 -5.54 -9.28 1.00
C LEU A 44 -5.37 -7.98 0.20
N LEU A 45 -6.19 -7.77 -0.83
CA LEU A 45 -6.16 -6.52 -1.59
C LEU A 45 -6.46 -5.29 -0.71
N LYS A 46 -7.46 -5.38 0.17
CA LYS A 46 -7.76 -4.29 1.13
C LYS A 46 -6.60 -4.05 2.09
N ALA A 47 -5.93 -5.10 2.55
CA ALA A 47 -4.78 -4.98 3.43
C ALA A 47 -3.59 -4.31 2.72
N VAL A 48 -3.32 -4.68 1.46
CA VAL A 48 -2.28 -4.03 0.64
C VAL A 48 -2.62 -2.56 0.44
N ILE A 49 -3.87 -2.23 0.04
CA ILE A 49 -4.28 -0.83 -0.11
C ILE A 49 -4.10 -0.05 1.21
N ALA A 50 -4.48 -0.64 2.35
CA ALA A 50 -4.29 0.01 3.64
C ALA A 50 -2.79 0.21 3.98
N LEU A 51 -1.94 -0.75 3.63
CA LEU A 51 -0.48 -0.66 3.81
C LEU A 51 0.13 0.43 2.93
N GLU A 52 -0.26 0.51 1.65
CA GLU A 52 0.19 1.54 0.72
C GLU A 52 -0.20 2.94 1.21
N LEU A 53 -1.47 3.11 1.63
CA LEU A 53 -1.94 4.37 2.20
C LEU A 53 -1.13 4.75 3.45
N ALA A 54 -0.93 3.81 4.38
CA ALA A 54 -0.12 4.04 5.57
C ALA A 54 1.32 4.45 5.23
N GLY A 55 1.92 3.82 4.21
CA GLY A 55 3.24 4.20 3.70
C GLY A 55 3.29 5.63 3.15
N VAL A 56 2.33 6.00 2.31
CA VAL A 56 2.23 7.36 1.75
C VAL A 56 2.00 8.41 2.85
N PHE A 57 1.10 8.15 3.80
CA PHE A 57 0.87 9.06 4.93
C PHE A 57 2.12 9.19 5.81
N GLY A 58 2.83 8.09 6.06
CA GLY A 58 4.09 8.11 6.80
C GLY A 58 5.16 8.95 6.12
N ALA A 59 5.36 8.77 4.81
CA ALA A 59 6.30 9.54 4.02
C ALA A 59 5.93 11.04 3.97
N TYR A 60 4.65 11.36 3.79
CA TYR A 60 4.16 12.74 3.79
C TYR A 60 4.33 13.42 5.15
N GLY A 61 4.02 12.72 6.24
CA GLY A 61 4.22 13.22 7.60
C GLY A 61 5.69 13.49 7.89
N LEU A 62 6.57 12.55 7.51
CA LEU A 62 8.01 12.70 7.63
C LEU A 62 8.53 13.93 6.86
N PHE A 63 8.10 14.10 5.60
CA PHE A 63 8.49 15.23 4.77
C PHE A 63 8.00 16.56 5.37
N THR A 64 6.78 16.59 5.88
CA THR A 64 6.20 17.78 6.53
C THR A 64 6.98 18.18 7.78
N TRP A 65 7.40 17.22 8.61
CA TRP A 65 8.22 17.52 9.79
C TRP A 65 9.62 18.00 9.44
N MET A 66 10.26 17.41 8.42
CA MET A 66 11.56 17.89 7.92
C MET A 66 11.47 19.30 7.34
N ASN A 67 10.40 19.63 6.61
CA ASN A 67 10.22 20.95 6.02
C ASN A 67 9.96 22.03 7.09
N ASN A 68 9.17 21.70 8.12
CA ASN A 68 8.81 22.68 9.16
C ASN A 68 9.90 22.90 10.20
N SER A 69 10.77 21.92 10.48
CA SER A 69 11.71 22.01 11.60
C SER A 69 13.13 21.58 11.22
N ARG A 70 14.09 22.45 11.53
CA ARG A 70 15.52 22.17 11.32
C ARG A 70 16.06 21.17 12.34
N ASP A 71 15.60 21.23 13.59
CA ASP A 71 16.05 20.30 14.65
C ASP A 71 15.67 18.85 14.35
N PHE A 72 14.51 18.65 13.69
CA PHE A 72 14.13 17.33 13.22
C PHE A 72 15.05 16.85 12.10
N ARG A 73 15.42 17.72 11.15
CA ARG A 73 16.43 17.40 10.13
C ARG A 73 17.77 17.02 10.75
N SER A 74 18.19 17.68 11.83
CA SER A 74 19.41 17.31 12.57
C SER A 74 19.30 15.92 13.19
N LYS A 75 18.17 15.61 13.84
CA LYS A 75 17.92 14.26 14.39
C LYS A 75 17.95 13.18 13.30
N VAL A 76 17.35 13.46 12.15
CA VAL A 76 17.38 12.56 10.99
C VAL A 76 18.79 12.45 10.43
N ASN A 77 19.59 13.52 10.39
CA ASN A 77 21.00 13.47 9.99
C ASN A 77 21.79 12.46 10.82
N THR A 78 21.64 12.52 12.15
CA THR A 78 22.35 11.64 13.09
C THR A 78 21.88 10.19 13.00
N ARG A 79 20.58 9.96 12.78
CA ARG A 79 20.01 8.60 12.80
C ARG A 79 19.97 7.90 11.45
N PHE A 80 19.59 8.64 10.41
CA PHE A 80 19.31 8.15 9.06
C PHE A 80 19.77 9.17 8.00
N PRO A 81 21.08 9.35 7.79
CA PRO A 81 21.61 10.37 6.88
C PRO A 81 21.11 10.20 5.43
N ARG A 82 20.86 8.95 4.99
CA ARG A 82 20.30 8.66 3.65
C ARG A 82 18.90 9.22 3.44
N VAL A 83 18.07 9.27 4.49
CA VAL A 83 16.71 9.83 4.41
C VAL A 83 16.77 11.34 4.25
N LEU A 84 17.67 11.99 4.99
CA LEU A 84 17.93 13.42 4.84
C LEU A 84 18.49 13.77 3.46
N GLU A 85 19.37 12.92 2.92
CA GLU A 85 19.90 13.10 1.57
C GLU A 85 18.80 13.02 0.51
N ALA A 86 17.90 12.03 0.61
CA ALA A 86 16.73 11.93 -0.27
C ALA A 86 15.83 13.18 -0.16
N TYR A 87 15.66 13.72 1.04
CA TYR A 87 14.95 14.98 1.25
C TYR A 87 15.61 16.13 0.48
N TYR A 88 16.93 16.31 0.58
CA TYR A 88 17.62 17.36 -0.18
C TYR A 88 17.47 17.18 -1.69
N LEU A 89 17.72 15.97 -2.21
CA LEU A 89 17.61 15.68 -3.64
C LEU A 89 16.19 15.93 -4.17
N SER A 90 15.16 15.55 -3.42
CA SER A 90 13.78 15.79 -3.82
C SER A 90 13.42 17.29 -3.86
N ASN A 91 13.97 18.10 -2.96
CA ASN A 91 13.78 19.54 -2.95
C ASN A 91 14.54 20.22 -4.09
N GLU A 92 15.79 19.82 -4.32
CA GLU A 92 16.60 20.29 -5.45
C GLU A 92 15.92 19.96 -6.80
N TYR A 93 15.38 18.74 -6.94
CA TYR A 93 14.60 18.36 -8.12
C TYR A 93 13.31 19.17 -8.29
N ALA A 94 12.67 19.57 -7.18
CA ALA A 94 11.54 20.49 -7.18
C ALA A 94 11.93 21.97 -7.39
N GLY A 95 13.23 22.26 -7.56
CA GLY A 95 13.76 23.60 -7.79
C GLY A 95 13.99 24.43 -6.51
N VAL A 96 13.90 23.81 -5.33
CA VAL A 96 14.15 24.46 -4.04
C VAL A 96 15.58 24.16 -3.59
N TYR A 97 16.47 25.12 -3.83
CA TYR A 97 17.89 25.03 -3.49
C TYR A 97 18.23 25.77 -2.18
N GLY A 98 19.44 25.56 -1.67
CA GLY A 98 19.94 26.29 -0.50
C GLY A 98 19.57 25.69 0.85
N ILE A 99 18.76 24.63 0.89
CA ILE A 99 18.34 24.00 2.17
C ILE A 99 19.51 23.27 2.82
N ARG A 100 20.31 22.56 2.02
CA ARG A 100 21.45 21.77 2.48
C ARG A 100 22.53 22.66 3.09
N GLU A 101 22.89 23.73 2.40
CA GLU A 101 23.93 24.68 2.80
C GLU A 101 23.53 25.37 4.10
N ARG A 102 22.29 25.85 4.20
CA ARG A 102 21.77 26.48 5.44
C ARG A 102 21.74 25.54 6.63
N ASP A 103 21.49 24.25 6.42
CA ASP A 103 21.52 23.27 7.50
C ASP A 103 22.96 22.95 7.91
N GLN A 104 23.87 22.81 6.95
CA GLN A 104 25.30 22.59 7.22
C GLN A 104 25.92 23.76 7.98
N GLU A 105 25.65 25.00 7.55
CA GLU A 105 26.08 26.21 8.26
C GLU A 105 25.52 26.26 9.68
N ALA A 106 24.24 25.93 9.86
CA ALA A 106 23.63 25.94 11.20
C ALA A 106 24.22 24.88 12.13
N TRP A 107 24.62 23.73 11.59
CA TRP A 107 25.22 22.65 12.38
C TRP A 107 26.72 22.84 12.60
N SER A 108 27.45 23.45 11.66
CA SER A 108 28.87 23.75 11.84
C SER A 108 29.14 24.88 12.83
N GLN A 109 28.14 25.71 13.13
CA GLN A 109 28.22 26.80 14.11
C GLN A 109 27.79 26.36 15.52
N GLN A 110 27.46 25.08 15.70
CA GLN A 110 27.08 24.49 16.98
C GLN A 110 28.22 23.73 17.67
N ASP A 111 29.40 23.68 17.04
CA ASP A 111 30.67 23.18 17.59
C ASP A 111 31.55 24.33 18.12
#